data_AF-A0A2U3D7M2-F1
#
_entry.id   AF-A0A2U3D7M2-F1
#
_cell.length_a   1.000
_cell.length_b   1.000
_cell.length_c   1.000
_cell.angle_alpha   90.00
_cell.angle_beta   90.00
_cell.angle_gamma   90.00
#
_symmetry.space_group_name_H-M   'P 1'
#
loop_
_entity.id
_entity.type
_entity.pdbx_description
1 polymer ?
#
loop_
_entity_poly.entity_id
_entity_poly.type
_entity_poly.pdbx_seq_one_letter_code
_entity_poly.pdbx_strand_id
1 'polypeptide(L)'
;MTAQRALELMAILEKITDEVIENLVSHQPQKLESLVIDQCRYLRELQSLQTESLDRERLNHLHQRVCTQQTLIAQAQQVTEFFLQRLNEGAMFQTLG
;
A
#
# COMPACT_ATOMS: atom_id res chain seq x y z
N MET A 1 -15.73 -10.16 -23.18
CA MET A 1 -15.17 -10.93 -22.04
C MET A 1 -14.12 -10.16 -21.23
N THR A 2 -13.30 -9.31 -21.84
CA THR A 2 -12.27 -8.51 -21.14
C THR A 2 -12.82 -7.47 -20.16
N ALA A 3 -13.93 -6.81 -20.47
CA ALA A 3 -14.51 -5.77 -19.60
C ALA A 3 -15.07 -6.32 -18.27
N GLN A 4 -15.74 -7.48 -18.31
CA GLN A 4 -16.28 -8.13 -17.10
C GLN A 4 -15.15 -8.54 -16.14
N ARG A 5 -14.07 -9.10 -16.69
CA ARG A 5 -12.88 -9.47 -15.91
C ARG A 5 -12.21 -8.24 -15.29
N ALA A 6 -12.17 -7.12 -16.01
CA ALA A 6 -11.62 -5.88 -15.49
C ALA A 6 -12.45 -5.31 -14.32
N LEU A 7 -13.78 -5.41 -14.38
CA LEU A 7 -14.68 -5.01 -13.29
C LEU A 7 -14.47 -5.85 -12.02
N GLU A 8 -14.28 -7.16 -12.18
CA GLU A 8 -13.97 -8.07 -11.06
C GLU A 8 -12.62 -7.74 -10.42
N LEU A 9 -11.58 -7.50 -11.23
CA LEU A 9 -10.26 -7.13 -10.74
C LEU A 9 -10.28 -5.80 -9.99
N MET A 10 -11.05 -4.81 -10.46
CA MET A 10 -11.20 -3.54 -9.75
C MET A 10 -11.86 -3.70 -8.39
N ALA A 11 -12.91 -4.52 -8.28
CA ALA A 11 -13.58 -4.77 -6.99
C ALA A 11 -12.63 -5.46 -5.98
N ILE A 12 -11.78 -6.37 -6.46
CA ILE A 12 -10.77 -7.03 -5.63
C ILE A 12 -9.71 -6.02 -5.16
N LEU A 13 -9.23 -5.15 -6.07
CA LEU A 13 -8.24 -4.12 -5.76
C LEU A 13 -8.74 -3.09 -4.76
N GLU A 14 -9.99 -2.64 -4.90
CA GLU A 14 -10.63 -1.71 -3.97
C GLU A 14 -10.62 -2.30 -2.55
N LYS A 15 -11.06 -3.56 -2.40
CA LYS A 15 -11.11 -4.26 -1.11
C LYS A 15 -9.73 -4.42 -0.47
N ILE A 16 -8.75 -4.92 -1.22
CA ILE A 16 -7.38 -5.11 -0.70
C ILE A 16 -6.78 -3.77 -0.26
N THR A 17 -7.01 -2.72 -1.04
CA THR A 17 -6.50 -1.39 -0.71
C THR A 17 -7.15 -0.85 0.57
N ASP A 18 -8.42 -1.18 0.85
CA ASP A 18 -9.11 -0.74 2.07
C ASP A 18 -8.53 -1.47 3.28
N GLU A 19 -8.32 -2.79 3.16
CA GLU A 19 -7.69 -3.59 4.20
C GLU A 19 -6.26 -3.12 4.48
N VAL A 20 -5.49 -2.76 3.46
CA VAL A 20 -4.13 -2.21 3.64
C VAL A 20 -4.15 -0.90 4.42
N ILE A 21 -5.04 0.04 4.05
CA ILE A 21 -5.19 1.32 4.74
C ILE A 21 -5.60 1.09 6.20
N GLU A 22 -6.55 0.18 6.44
CA GLU A 22 -6.98 -0.16 7.79
C GLU A 22 -5.85 -0.77 8.62
N ASN A 23 -5.04 -1.67 8.06
CA ASN A 23 -3.90 -2.28 8.76
C ASN A 23 -2.79 -1.25 9.07
N LEU A 24 -2.56 -0.29 8.17
CA LEU A 24 -1.63 0.83 8.39
C LEU A 24 -2.10 1.72 9.54
N VAL A 25 -3.40 2.07 9.57
CA VAL A 25 -3.98 2.90 10.63
C VAL A 25 -4.07 2.14 11.97
N SER A 26 -4.36 0.85 11.94
CA SER A 26 -4.54 0.01 13.14
C SER A 26 -3.25 -0.61 13.70
N HIS A 27 -2.08 -0.30 13.11
CA HIS A 27 -0.77 -0.78 13.55
C HIS A 27 -0.64 -2.33 13.58
N GLN A 28 -1.28 -3.03 12.63
CA GLN A 28 -1.21 -4.50 12.49
C GLN A 28 -0.37 -4.91 11.26
N PRO A 29 0.97 -4.97 11.37
CA PRO A 29 1.86 -5.12 10.20
C PRO A 29 1.84 -6.52 9.57
N GLN A 30 1.36 -7.54 10.29
CA GLN A 30 1.51 -8.95 9.90
C GLN A 30 0.70 -9.34 8.66
N LYS A 31 -0.38 -8.63 8.34
CA LYS A 31 -1.19 -8.85 7.12
C LYS A 31 -0.81 -7.93 5.96
N LEU A 32 0.01 -6.92 6.21
CA LEU A 32 0.30 -5.87 5.26
C LEU A 32 1.11 -6.37 4.06
N GLU A 33 2.08 -7.25 4.32
CA GLU A 33 2.96 -7.79 3.29
C GLU A 33 2.20 -8.62 2.25
N SER A 34 1.34 -9.54 2.68
CA SER A 34 0.56 -10.38 1.76
C SER A 34 -0.41 -9.55 0.92
N LEU A 35 -1.06 -8.54 1.52
CA LEU A 35 -1.98 -7.65 0.83
C LEU A 35 -1.28 -6.80 -0.24
N VAL A 36 -0.08 -6.28 0.07
CA VAL A 36 0.71 -5.50 -0.90
C VAL A 36 1.19 -6.37 -2.07
N ILE A 37 1.59 -7.61 -1.81
CA ILE A 37 1.99 -8.57 -2.85
C ILE A 37 0.80 -8.87 -3.79
N ASP A 38 -0.38 -9.14 -3.23
CA ASP A 38 -1.58 -9.40 -4.02
C ASP A 38 -2.00 -8.16 -4.84
N GLN A 39 -1.95 -6.97 -4.24
CA GLN A 39 -2.23 -5.70 -4.93
C GLN A 39 -1.30 -5.49 -6.14
N CYS A 40 -0.01 -5.78 -5.99
CA CYS A 40 0.97 -5.68 -7.09
C CYS A 40 0.75 -6.71 -8.20
N ARG A 41 0.22 -7.90 -7.87
CA ARG A 41 -0.17 -8.91 -8.87
C ARG A 41 -1.34 -8.39 -9.70
N TYR A 42 -2.39 -7.90 -9.05
CA TYR A 42 -3.59 -7.44 -9.74
C TYR A 42 -3.38 -6.16 -10.55
N LEU A 43 -2.53 -5.24 -10.11
CA LEU A 43 -2.15 -4.07 -10.90
C LEU A 43 -1.43 -4.45 -12.21
N ARG A 44 -0.54 -5.45 -12.15
CA ARG A 44 0.15 -5.96 -13.35
C ARG A 44 -0.82 -6.67 -14.30
N GLU A 45 -1.74 -7.47 -13.75
CA GLU A 45 -2.80 -8.10 -14.56
C GLU A 45 -3.67 -7.02 -15.23
N LEU A 46 -4.06 -5.97 -14.50
CA LEU A 46 -4.83 -4.85 -15.04
C LEU A 46 -4.08 -4.09 -16.15
N GLN A 47 -2.79 -3.81 -15.97
CA GLN A 47 -1.95 -3.16 -16.99
C GLN A 47 -1.79 -3.99 -18.26
N SER A 48 -1.77 -5.32 -18.13
CA SER A 48 -1.65 -6.22 -19.28
C SER A 48 -2.92 -6.26 -20.14
N LEU A 49 -4.06 -5.86 -19.57
CA LEU A 49 -5.31 -5.73 -20.29
C LEU A 49 -5.34 -4.36 -20.98
N GLN A 50 -5.10 -4.32 -22.30
CA GLN A 50 -5.32 -3.12 -23.13
C GLN A 50 -6.79 -2.71 -23.01
N THR A 51 -7.05 -1.68 -22.19
CA THR A 51 -8.38 -1.36 -21.70
C THR A 51 -8.78 0.04 -22.14
N GLU A 52 -9.14 0.17 -23.41
CA GLU A 52 -9.78 1.39 -23.94
C GLU A 52 -11.18 1.65 -23.32
N SER A 53 -11.74 0.68 -22.58
CA SER A 53 -13.09 0.72 -22.01
C SER A 53 -13.16 0.73 -20.48
N LEU A 54 -12.02 0.86 -19.76
CA LEU A 54 -12.07 1.00 -18.32
C LEU A 54 -12.66 2.35 -17.92
N ASP A 55 -13.55 2.32 -16.94
CA ASP A 55 -14.13 3.52 -16.34
C ASP A 55 -13.00 4.38 -15.72
N ARG A 56 -12.73 5.52 -16.36
CA ARG A 56 -11.67 6.45 -15.96
C ARG A 56 -11.87 6.97 -14.54
N GLU A 57 -13.11 7.09 -14.07
CA GLU A 57 -13.40 7.57 -12.73
C GLU A 57 -12.93 6.57 -11.69
N ARG A 58 -13.24 5.28 -11.89
CA ARG A 58 -12.78 4.19 -11.03
C ARG A 58 -11.26 4.03 -11.06
N LEU A 59 -10.64 4.19 -12.23
CA LEU A 59 -9.18 4.15 -12.37
C LEU A 59 -8.51 5.30 -11.60
N ASN A 60 -9.05 6.52 -11.71
CA ASN A 60 -8.57 7.68 -10.99
C ASN A 60 -8.74 7.52 -9.47
N HIS A 61 -9.88 6.99 -9.04
CA HIS A 61 -10.13 6.72 -7.63
C HIS A 61 -9.14 5.67 -7.06
N LEU A 62 -8.90 4.59 -7.80
CA LEU A 62 -7.89 3.59 -7.41
C LEU A 62 -6.48 4.22 -7.34
N HIS A 63 -6.13 5.06 -8.31
CA HIS A 63 -4.85 5.76 -8.32
C HIS A 63 -4.67 6.66 -7.09
N GLN A 64 -5.69 7.46 -6.74
CA GLN A 64 -5.67 8.31 -5.54
C GLN A 64 -5.43 7.50 -4.28
N ARG A 65 -6.12 6.36 -4.14
CA ARG A 65 -5.97 5.48 -2.96
C ARG A 65 -4.58 4.87 -2.86
N VAL A 66 -3.98 4.45 -3.99
CA VAL A 66 -2.59 3.99 -4.03
C VAL A 66 -1.61 5.11 -3.63
N CYS A 67 -1.84 6.34 -4.08
CA CYS A 67 -1.01 7.49 -3.66
C CYS A 67 -1.15 7.79 -2.16
N THR A 68 -2.35 7.69 -1.59
CA THR A 68 -2.55 7.81 -0.14
C THR A 68 -1.79 6.72 0.61
N GLN A 69 -1.87 5.47 0.17
CA GLN A 69 -1.14 4.35 0.76
C GLN A 69 0.38 4.59 0.73
N GLN A 70 0.94 5.02 -0.40
CA GLN A 70 2.37 5.37 -0.52
C GLN A 70 2.78 6.47 0.47
N THR A 71 1.93 7.49 0.62
CA THR A 71 2.17 8.59 1.56
C THR A 71 2.22 8.10 3.00
N LEU A 72 1.27 7.25 3.40
CA LEU A 72 1.21 6.67 4.74
C LEU A 72 2.44 5.79 5.04
N ILE A 73 2.87 4.97 4.08
CA ILE A 73 4.08 4.14 4.21
C ILE A 73 5.32 5.02 4.39
N ALA A 74 5.47 6.07 3.58
CA ALA A 74 6.60 6.99 3.67
C ALA A 74 6.65 7.72 5.02
N GLN A 75 5.49 8.15 5.54
CA GLN A 75 5.39 8.75 6.87
C GLN A 75 5.77 7.76 7.98
N ALA A 76 5.28 6.52 7.91
CA ALA A 76 5.63 5.48 8.88
C ALA A 76 7.14 5.17 8.87
N GLN A 77 7.75 5.12 7.68
CA GLN A 77 9.19 4.95 7.53
C GLN A 77 9.96 6.10 8.17
N GLN A 78 9.60 7.36 7.86
CA GLN A 78 10.25 8.54 8.41
C GLN A 78 10.19 8.59 9.96
N VAL A 79 9.02 8.28 10.53
CA VAL A 79 8.84 8.23 11.98
C VAL A 79 9.68 7.10 12.61
N THR A 80 9.71 5.93 11.97
CA THR A 80 10.52 4.79 12.42
C THR A 80 12.01 5.12 12.41
N GLU A 81 12.51 5.72 11.32
CA GLU A 81 13.90 6.16 11.19
C GLU A 81 14.27 7.19 12.27
N PHE A 82 13.40 8.17 12.51
CA PHE A 82 13.59 9.15 13.57
C PHE A 82 13.73 8.50 14.95
N PHE A 83 12.84 7.58 15.31
CA PHE A 83 12.90 6.91 16.60
C PHE A 83 14.12 6.00 16.73
N LEU A 84 14.48 5.25 15.68
CA LEU A 84 15.69 4.43 15.67
C LEU A 84 16.95 5.27 15.86
N GLN A 85 17.03 6.44 15.22
CA GLN A 85 18.12 7.37 15.40
C GLN A 85 18.24 7.82 16.86
N ARG A 86 17.13 8.24 17.48
CA ARG A 86 17.09 8.66 18.90
C ARG A 86 17.48 7.53 19.86
N LEU A 87 17.03 6.30 19.59
CA LEU A 87 17.40 5.13 20.38
C LEU A 87 18.89 4.80 20.25
N ASN A 88 19.47 4.91 19.05
CA ASN A 88 20.90 4.70 18.81
C ASN A 88 21.77 5.76 19.50
N GLU A 89 21.34 7.03 19.53
CA GLU A 89 21.99 8.08 20.32
C GLU A 89 21.97 7.75 21.82
N GLY A 90 20.86 7.20 22.33
CA GLY A 90 20.77 6.70 23.70
C GLY A 90 21.65 5.48 23.97
N ALA A 91 21.78 4.56 23.01
CA ALA A 91 22.62 3.37 23.12
C ALA A 91 24.12 3.71 23.18
N MET A 92 24.56 4.80 22.55
CA MET A 92 25.93 5.30 22.69
C MET A 92 26.30 5.62 24.15
N PHE A 93 25.36 6.04 25.00
CA PHE A 93 25.63 6.26 26.42
C PHE A 93 25.92 4.97 27.20
N GLN A 94 25.43 3.81 26.75
CA GLN A 94 25.74 2.52 27.37
C GLN A 94 27.20 2.08 27.13
N THR A 95 27.91 2.72 26.18
CA THR A 95 29.32 2.44 25.89
C THR A 95 30.30 3.37 26.63
N LEU A 96 29.79 4.33 27.41
CA LEU A 96 30.58 5.30 28.18
C LEU A 96 30.70 4.96 29.68
N GLY A 97 30.17 3.82 30.14
CA GLY A 97 30.33 3.28 31.49
C GLY A 97 31.02 1.92 31.47
#